data_AF-A0A0Q7W336-F1
#
_entry.id   AF-A0A0Q7W336-F1
#
_cell.length_a   1.000
_cell.length_b   1.000
_cell.length_c   1.000
_cell.angle_alpha   90.00
_cell.angle_beta   90.00
_cell.angle_gamma   90.00
#
_symmetry.space_group_name_H-M   'P 1'
#
loop_
_entity.id
_entity.type
_entity.pdbx_description
1 polymer ?
#
loop_
_entity_poly.entity_id
_entity_poly.type
_entity_poly.pdbx_seq_one_letter_code
_entity_poly.pdbx_strand_id
1 'polypeptide(L)'
;MPSFEIPDGPTAIALKKEGAFHKGSAVFGVTNKTGEGLTARFSVQVQGDGKAEWYQVQGETERTVAAGENQTVTVVGKIPAATPPGQHRIKLRAINVNDPDNDSTDSAAATVTVPAAETAARPIKKPFPWWILAVVGGVLVLVIGAIIAIVAMSGGAKVPNVVGQPYAEAVKALEKAGYKTVKRTDKATGEKPPEVVLDQTPAAEAKAKKTEAVLLTVAVPMPVVAPDEPKDEPPIEQPAEANCDPAVGACIEGFVWRAASPDDRVCVTPESRYLASLENGQAGARRNPNGGPYGPDTCLQGYVWRDGFANDHVCVTVERRTVVAQENAAGSSRYRACRPKIAIPRPTTRPKITLPSR
;
A
#
# COMPACT_ATOMS: atom_id res chain seq x y z
N MET A 1 9.55 38.04 -16.47
CA MET A 1 9.55 36.94 -17.47
C MET A 1 10.68 36.01 -17.07
N PRO A 2 10.49 34.69 -17.15
CA PRO A 2 11.56 33.77 -16.78
C PRO A 2 12.79 34.00 -17.67
N SER A 3 13.97 33.96 -17.06
CA SER A 3 15.26 34.16 -17.72
C SER A 3 15.60 33.02 -18.68
N PHE A 4 15.07 31.83 -18.42
CA PHE A 4 15.21 30.67 -19.27
C PHE A 4 13.94 30.38 -20.07
N GLU A 5 14.13 29.85 -21.27
CA GLU A 5 13.05 29.27 -22.09
C GLU A 5 13.40 27.82 -22.46
N ILE A 6 12.38 26.97 -22.46
CA ILE A 6 12.47 25.58 -22.90
C ILE A 6 11.41 25.37 -24.00
N PRO A 7 11.69 25.80 -25.25
CA PRO A 7 10.66 25.95 -26.27
C PRO A 7 10.19 24.59 -26.84
N ASP A 8 11.12 23.67 -27.08
CA ASP A 8 10.84 22.38 -27.71
C ASP A 8 11.45 21.22 -26.91
N GLY A 9 10.62 20.58 -26.10
CA GLY A 9 10.96 19.31 -25.43
C GLY A 9 10.41 18.11 -26.19
N PRO A 10 10.97 16.91 -25.99
CA PRO A 10 10.41 15.69 -26.57
C PRO A 10 8.98 15.48 -26.05
N THR A 11 8.06 15.17 -26.96
CA THR A 11 6.65 14.92 -26.60
C THR A 11 6.45 13.57 -25.91
N ALA A 12 7.38 12.63 -26.13
CA ALA A 12 7.38 11.32 -25.51
C ALA A 12 8.79 10.80 -25.21
N ILE A 13 8.90 9.94 -24.18
CA ILE A 13 10.15 9.24 -23.83
C ILE A 13 9.94 7.75 -24.05
N ALA A 14 10.61 7.21 -25.06
CA ALA A 14 10.58 5.79 -25.35
C ALA A 14 11.45 5.04 -24.33
N LEU A 15 10.83 4.10 -23.61
CA LEU A 15 11.53 3.22 -22.67
C LEU A 15 11.80 1.87 -23.31
N LYS A 16 13.02 1.37 -23.16
CA LYS A 16 13.44 0.01 -23.54
C LYS A 16 13.72 -0.82 -22.30
N LYS A 17 13.31 -2.08 -22.31
CA LYS A 17 13.61 -3.00 -21.21
C LYS A 17 15.10 -3.39 -21.28
N GLU A 18 15.82 -3.12 -20.21
CA GLU A 18 17.23 -3.47 -20.00
C GLU A 18 17.40 -4.12 -18.61
N GLY A 19 17.44 -5.45 -18.59
CA GLY A 19 17.52 -6.22 -17.36
C GLY A 19 16.32 -5.98 -16.45
N ALA A 20 16.58 -5.52 -15.22
CA ALA A 20 15.55 -5.24 -14.21
C ALA A 20 14.87 -3.87 -14.34
N PHE A 21 15.18 -3.08 -15.38
CA PHE A 21 14.68 -1.71 -15.54
C PHE A 21 14.18 -1.45 -16.97
N HIS A 22 13.20 -0.57 -17.10
CA HIS A 22 12.90 0.15 -18.32
C HIS A 22 13.72 1.44 -18.33
N LYS A 23 14.62 1.59 -19.32
CA LYS A 23 15.48 2.76 -19.47
C LYS A 23 15.14 3.55 -20.72
N GLY A 24 15.26 4.86 -20.63
CA GLY A 24 15.15 5.76 -21.76
C GLY A 24 15.81 7.10 -21.43
N SER A 25 16.01 7.92 -22.44
CA SER A 25 16.50 9.28 -22.25
C SER A 25 15.75 10.26 -23.12
N ALA A 26 15.73 11.51 -22.68
CA ALA A 26 15.11 12.65 -23.35
C ALA A 26 16.08 13.82 -23.29
N VAL A 27 16.21 14.55 -24.39
CA VAL A 27 17.08 15.73 -24.48
C VAL A 27 16.21 16.96 -24.60
N PHE A 28 16.42 17.93 -23.73
CA PHE A 28 15.74 19.22 -23.73
C PHE A 28 16.74 20.32 -24.08
N GLY A 29 16.32 21.30 -24.89
CA GLY A 29 17.09 22.52 -25.11
C GLY A 29 16.64 23.61 -24.14
N VAL A 30 17.57 24.18 -23.38
CA VAL A 30 17.30 25.29 -22.46
C VAL A 30 18.07 26.52 -22.94
N THR A 31 17.34 27.56 -23.31
CA THR A 31 17.92 28.82 -23.80
C THR A 31 17.90 29.88 -22.72
N ASN A 32 19.04 30.52 -22.46
CA ASN A 32 19.12 31.72 -21.64
C ASN A 32 18.73 32.94 -22.49
N LYS A 33 17.63 33.62 -22.14
CA LYS A 33 17.13 34.80 -22.86
C LYS A 33 17.72 36.12 -22.41
N THR A 34 18.57 36.11 -21.40
CA THR A 34 19.16 37.32 -20.84
C THR A 34 20.45 37.71 -21.58
N GLY A 35 20.90 38.94 -21.36
CA GLY A 35 22.16 39.45 -21.90
C GLY A 35 23.40 39.00 -21.12
N GLU A 36 23.23 38.21 -20.06
CA GLU A 36 24.30 37.80 -19.14
C GLU A 36 24.30 36.27 -18.95
N GLY A 37 25.44 35.71 -18.58
CA GLY A 37 25.53 34.28 -18.24
C GLY A 37 24.86 34.01 -16.90
N LEU A 38 23.96 33.03 -16.84
CA LEU A 38 23.22 32.68 -15.63
C LEU A 38 23.42 31.20 -15.27
N THR A 39 23.40 30.90 -13.98
CA THR A 39 23.45 29.52 -13.50
C THR A 39 22.03 28.95 -13.41
N ALA A 40 21.75 27.93 -14.21
CA ALA A 40 20.49 27.21 -14.20
C ALA A 40 20.61 25.95 -13.35
N ARG A 41 19.65 25.73 -12.44
CA ARG A 41 19.41 24.43 -11.79
C ARG A 41 18.34 23.67 -12.55
N PHE A 42 18.70 22.47 -13.02
CA PHE A 42 17.82 21.55 -13.73
C PHE A 42 17.25 20.49 -12.79
N SER A 43 15.93 20.32 -12.82
CA SER A 43 15.23 19.27 -12.08
C SER A 43 14.10 18.68 -12.91
N VAL A 44 13.68 17.46 -12.60
CA VAL A 44 12.57 16.79 -13.28
C VAL A 44 11.33 16.90 -12.40
N GLN A 45 10.26 17.47 -12.95
CA GLN A 45 8.96 17.53 -12.32
C GLN A 45 8.10 16.40 -12.86
N VAL A 46 7.58 15.56 -11.97
CA VAL A 46 6.77 14.39 -12.35
C VAL A 46 5.30 14.66 -12.07
N GLN A 47 4.43 14.24 -12.99
CA GLN A 47 2.98 14.39 -12.90
C GLN A 47 2.29 13.04 -13.12
N GLY A 48 1.30 12.73 -12.27
CA GLY A 48 0.59 11.44 -12.25
C GLY A 48 1.30 10.41 -11.36
N ASP A 49 1.19 9.14 -11.72
CA ASP A 49 1.68 8.00 -10.90
C ASP A 49 3.20 7.76 -11.00
N GLY A 50 3.91 8.63 -11.73
CA GLY A 50 5.36 8.57 -11.83
C GLY A 50 6.05 8.97 -10.53
N LYS A 51 7.25 8.43 -10.30
CA LYS A 51 8.08 8.82 -9.14
C LYS A 51 9.30 9.65 -9.56
N ALA A 52 9.66 10.65 -8.75
CA ALA A 52 10.78 11.54 -9.03
C ALA A 52 12.12 10.79 -9.05
N GLU A 53 12.31 9.79 -8.18
CA GLU A 53 13.52 8.98 -8.11
C GLU A 53 13.78 8.11 -9.34
N TRP A 54 12.82 7.99 -10.26
CA TRP A 54 13.01 7.29 -11.53
C TRP A 54 13.78 8.11 -12.55
N TYR A 55 14.00 9.41 -12.30
CA TYR A 55 14.58 10.33 -13.25
C TYR A 55 15.83 11.00 -12.71
N GLN A 56 16.80 11.15 -13.60
CA GLN A 56 18.05 11.82 -13.27
C GLN A 56 18.48 12.72 -14.43
N VAL A 57 18.88 13.95 -14.14
CA VAL A 57 19.57 14.79 -15.11
C VAL A 57 21.00 14.27 -15.27
N GLN A 58 21.42 14.01 -16.50
CA GLN A 58 22.76 13.51 -16.80
C GLN A 58 23.79 14.64 -16.66
N GLY A 59 24.84 14.40 -15.87
CA GLY A 59 25.87 15.40 -15.57
C GLY A 59 25.46 16.28 -14.38
N GLU A 60 26.02 17.49 -14.32
CA GLU A 60 25.73 18.43 -13.24
C GLU A 60 24.30 18.95 -13.32
N THR A 61 23.62 19.05 -12.18
CA THR A 61 22.26 19.61 -12.11
C THR A 61 22.28 21.13 -12.14
N GLU A 62 23.39 21.76 -11.74
CA GLU A 62 23.59 23.20 -11.85
C GLU A 62 24.65 23.48 -12.91
N ARG A 63 24.31 24.28 -13.92
CA ARG A 63 25.23 24.62 -15.01
C ARG A 63 25.07 26.08 -15.40
N THR A 64 26.19 26.71 -15.69
CA THR A 64 26.21 28.06 -16.24
C THR A 64 25.82 28.00 -17.72
N VAL A 65 24.78 28.75 -18.07
CA VAL A 65 24.30 28.94 -19.44
C VAL A 65 24.70 30.34 -19.86
N ALA A 66 25.56 30.48 -20.87
CA ALA A 66 25.97 31.80 -21.34
C ALA A 66 24.77 32.60 -21.90
N ALA A 67 24.94 33.91 -22.03
CA ALA A 67 23.92 34.79 -22.60
C ALA A 67 23.52 34.32 -24.01
N GLY A 68 22.23 34.09 -24.25
CA GLY A 68 21.72 33.59 -25.53
C GLY A 68 22.06 32.12 -25.85
N GLU A 69 22.80 31.41 -24.99
CA GLU A 69 23.19 30.03 -25.24
C GLU A 69 21.99 29.09 -25.07
N ASN A 70 21.88 28.11 -26.00
CA ASN A 70 20.95 27.01 -25.91
C ASN A 70 21.68 25.74 -25.45
N GLN A 71 21.55 25.43 -24.17
CA GLN A 71 22.20 24.30 -23.54
C GLN A 71 21.35 23.03 -23.62
N THR A 72 21.96 21.92 -24.00
CA THR A 72 21.30 20.60 -24.03
C THR A 72 21.33 19.92 -22.67
N VAL A 73 20.17 19.50 -22.18
CA VAL A 73 19.99 18.79 -20.90
C VAL A 73 19.38 17.42 -21.15
N THR A 74 20.14 16.36 -20.90
CA THR A 74 19.66 14.99 -21.03
C THR A 74 19.06 14.51 -19.71
N VAL A 75 17.81 14.09 -19.73
CA VAL A 75 17.12 13.40 -18.64
C VAL A 75 17.13 11.91 -18.91
N VAL A 76 17.63 11.12 -17.97
CA VAL A 76 17.65 9.66 -18.02
C VAL A 76 16.54 9.12 -17.11
N GLY A 77 15.66 8.31 -17.67
CA GLY A 77 14.66 7.54 -16.93
C GLY A 77 15.16 6.13 -16.65
N LYS A 78 15.05 5.67 -15.40
CA LYS A 78 15.34 4.31 -14.96
C LYS A 78 14.19 3.81 -14.08
N ILE A 79 13.21 3.18 -14.71
CA ILE A 79 11.98 2.73 -14.06
C ILE A 79 12.07 1.23 -13.80
N PRO A 80 11.71 0.71 -12.61
CA PRO A 80 11.73 -0.74 -12.36
C PRO A 80 10.87 -1.52 -13.36
N ALA A 81 11.36 -2.66 -13.84
CA ALA A 81 10.62 -3.50 -14.80
C ALA A 81 9.36 -4.16 -14.22
N ALA A 82 9.21 -4.15 -12.89
CA ALA A 82 8.02 -4.63 -12.19
C ALA A 82 6.90 -3.57 -12.09
N THR A 83 7.16 -2.33 -12.53
CA THR A 83 6.16 -1.26 -12.51
C THR A 83 4.98 -1.63 -13.42
N PRO A 84 3.73 -1.49 -12.97
CA PRO A 84 2.56 -1.75 -13.82
C PRO A 84 2.58 -0.91 -15.09
N PRO A 85 2.03 -1.42 -16.22
CA PRO A 85 1.82 -0.61 -17.41
C PRO A 85 1.01 0.63 -17.09
N GLY A 86 1.43 1.76 -17.63
CA GLY A 86 0.78 3.04 -17.40
C GLY A 86 1.46 4.16 -18.16
N GLN A 87 0.85 5.34 -18.11
CA GLN A 87 1.43 6.57 -18.62
C GLN A 87 1.48 7.60 -17.52
N HIS A 88 2.57 8.35 -17.49
CA HIS A 88 2.72 9.53 -16.66
C HIS A 88 3.52 10.58 -17.42
N ARG A 89 3.58 11.79 -16.87
CA ARG A 89 4.19 12.93 -17.57
C ARG A 89 5.35 13.47 -16.78
N ILE A 90 6.37 13.96 -17.48
CA ILE A 90 7.46 14.70 -16.87
C ILE A 90 7.66 16.05 -17.55
N LYS A 91 8.15 17.02 -16.79
CA LYS A 91 8.64 18.31 -17.30
C LYS A 91 10.06 18.53 -16.82
N LEU A 92 10.90 19.11 -17.67
CA LEU A 92 12.16 19.66 -17.21
C LEU A 92 11.89 21.05 -16.63
N ARG A 93 12.37 21.30 -15.42
CA ARG A 93 12.35 22.63 -14.80
C ARG A 93 13.75 23.20 -14.83
N ALA A 94 13.89 24.42 -15.34
CA ALA A 94 15.09 25.25 -15.21
C ALA A 94 14.80 26.39 -14.25
N ILE A 95 15.64 26.55 -13.23
CA ILE A 95 15.52 27.57 -12.19
C ILE A 95 16.77 28.43 -12.21
N ASN A 96 16.62 29.75 -12.19
CA ASN A 96 17.74 30.64 -11.94
C ASN A 96 18.18 30.51 -10.50
N VAL A 97 19.41 30.08 -10.28
CA VAL A 97 19.96 29.87 -8.92
C VAL A 97 20.00 31.19 -8.13
N ASN A 98 20.07 32.34 -8.80
CA ASN A 98 20.11 33.65 -8.15
C ASN A 98 18.72 34.18 -7.75
N ASP A 99 17.63 33.64 -8.31
CA ASP A 99 16.25 34.00 -7.96
C ASP A 99 15.31 32.78 -8.12
N PRO A 100 15.46 31.76 -7.25
CA PRO A 100 14.80 30.48 -7.47
C PRO A 100 13.28 30.51 -7.26
N ASP A 101 12.78 31.49 -6.51
CA ASP A 101 11.36 31.60 -6.16
C ASP A 101 10.55 32.27 -7.27
N ASN A 102 11.14 33.21 -8.01
CA ASN A 102 10.43 34.00 -9.03
C ASN A 102 10.84 33.68 -10.46
N ASP A 103 12.03 33.09 -10.66
CA ASP A 103 12.62 32.86 -11.97
C ASP A 103 12.82 31.36 -12.23
N SER A 104 11.70 30.69 -12.49
CA SER A 104 11.65 29.30 -12.92
C SER A 104 10.79 29.14 -14.16
N THR A 105 11.17 28.18 -15.00
CA THR A 105 10.41 27.80 -16.20
C THR A 105 10.32 26.29 -16.29
N ASP A 106 9.16 25.81 -16.75
CA ASP A 106 8.90 24.40 -16.98
C ASP A 106 8.74 24.14 -18.48
N SER A 107 9.30 23.03 -18.95
CA SER A 107 9.10 22.56 -20.31
C SER A 107 7.64 22.15 -20.57
N ALA A 108 7.31 21.96 -21.85
CA ALA A 108 6.17 21.14 -22.22
C ALA A 108 6.28 19.73 -21.60
N ALA A 109 5.13 19.12 -21.30
CA ALA A 109 5.09 17.81 -20.66
C ALA A 109 5.43 16.69 -21.66
N ALA A 110 6.49 15.94 -21.39
CA ALA A 110 6.85 14.73 -22.10
C ALA A 110 6.08 13.54 -21.51
N THR A 111 5.41 12.76 -22.37
CA THR A 111 4.69 11.55 -21.93
C THR A 111 5.65 10.36 -21.84
N VAL A 112 5.69 9.71 -20.68
CA VAL A 112 6.46 8.50 -20.46
C VAL A 112 5.48 7.32 -20.43
N THR A 113 5.69 6.36 -21.33
CA THR A 113 4.84 5.16 -21.42
C THR A 113 5.63 3.97 -20.87
N VAL A 114 5.18 3.42 -19.74
CA VAL A 114 5.71 2.16 -19.21
C VAL A 114 5.06 1.02 -20.03
N PRO A 115 5.83 0.26 -20.81
CA PRO A 115 5.26 -0.79 -21.64
C PRO A 115 4.63 -1.86 -20.77
N ALA A 116 3.50 -2.41 -21.22
CA ALA A 116 2.92 -3.59 -20.59
C ALA A 116 3.97 -4.69 -20.56
N ALA A 117 4.28 -5.16 -19.33
CA ALA A 117 5.06 -6.37 -19.17
C ALA A 117 4.37 -7.44 -20.03
N GLU A 118 5.11 -7.95 -21.03
CA GLU A 118 4.70 -9.11 -21.82
C GLU A 118 4.37 -10.21 -20.84
N THR A 119 3.08 -10.31 -20.54
CA THR A 119 2.57 -11.32 -19.65
C THR A 119 2.73 -12.57 -20.48
N ALA A 120 3.70 -13.41 -20.12
CA ALA A 120 3.73 -14.79 -20.57
C ALA A 120 2.28 -15.28 -20.45
N ALA A 121 1.65 -15.53 -21.60
CA ALA A 121 0.23 -15.76 -21.71
C ALA A 121 -0.12 -16.85 -20.70
N ARG A 122 -0.87 -16.49 -19.65
CA ARG A 122 -1.49 -17.51 -18.81
C ARG A 122 -2.32 -18.35 -19.77
N PRO A 123 -2.17 -19.69 -19.76
CA PRO A 123 -2.93 -20.53 -20.69
C PRO A 123 -4.41 -20.22 -20.48
N ILE A 124 -5.06 -19.74 -21.53
CA ILE A 124 -6.51 -19.55 -21.58
C ILE A 124 -7.11 -20.91 -21.23
N LYS A 125 -7.70 -21.06 -20.04
CA LYS A 125 -8.52 -22.25 -19.77
C LYS A 125 -9.68 -22.18 -20.77
N LYS A 126 -9.68 -23.13 -21.72
CA LYS A 126 -10.78 -23.33 -22.69
C LYS A 126 -12.11 -23.27 -21.94
N PRO A 127 -13.12 -22.53 -22.44
CA PRO A 127 -14.42 -22.49 -21.80
C PRO A 127 -14.94 -23.93 -21.75
N PHE A 128 -15.21 -24.38 -20.53
CA PHE A 128 -15.70 -25.72 -20.27
C PHE A 128 -17.00 -25.94 -21.09
N PRO A 129 -17.15 -27.06 -21.82
CA PRO A 129 -18.21 -27.20 -22.81
C PRO A 129 -19.57 -27.37 -22.13
N TRP A 130 -20.38 -26.31 -22.12
CA TRP A 130 -21.74 -26.31 -21.57
C TRP A 130 -22.68 -27.34 -22.21
N TRP A 131 -22.38 -27.85 -23.41
CA TRP A 131 -23.14 -28.94 -24.01
C TRP A 131 -23.07 -30.24 -23.19
N ILE A 132 -22.00 -30.46 -22.41
CA ILE A 132 -21.91 -31.61 -21.50
C ILE A 132 -22.94 -31.48 -20.38
N LEU A 133 -23.18 -30.26 -19.88
CA LEU A 133 -24.25 -30.00 -18.88
C LEU A 133 -25.66 -30.09 -19.50
N ALA A 134 -25.82 -29.76 -20.78
CA ALA A 134 -27.10 -29.93 -21.49
C ALA A 134 -27.44 -31.41 -21.74
N VAL A 135 -26.44 -32.24 -22.09
CA VAL A 135 -26.62 -33.70 -22.26
C VAL A 135 -26.86 -34.38 -20.91
N VAL A 136 -26.11 -34.00 -19.86
CA VAL A 136 -26.34 -34.51 -18.49
C VAL A 136 -27.71 -34.06 -17.97
N GLY A 137 -28.13 -32.82 -18.21
CA GLY A 137 -29.45 -32.32 -17.86
C GLY A 137 -30.59 -33.04 -18.60
N GLY A 138 -30.43 -33.30 -19.90
CA GLY A 138 -31.41 -34.04 -20.70
C GLY A 138 -31.56 -35.50 -20.26
N VAL A 139 -30.45 -36.18 -19.95
CA VAL A 139 -30.46 -37.55 -19.41
C VAL A 139 -31.07 -37.57 -18.00
N LEU A 140 -30.78 -36.57 -17.15
CA LEU A 140 -31.35 -36.47 -15.81
C LEU A 140 -32.87 -36.24 -15.85
N VAL A 141 -33.37 -35.41 -16.76
CA VAL A 141 -34.82 -35.17 -16.94
C VAL A 141 -35.53 -36.43 -17.49
N LEU A 142 -34.90 -37.18 -18.40
CA LEU A 142 -35.46 -38.46 -18.88
C LEU A 142 -35.43 -39.55 -17.82
N VAL A 143 -34.38 -39.61 -16.98
CA VAL A 143 -34.31 -40.53 -15.84
C VAL A 143 -35.33 -40.16 -14.77
N ILE A 144 -35.52 -38.87 -14.47
CA ILE A 144 -36.56 -38.39 -13.54
C ILE A 144 -37.96 -38.66 -14.11
N GLY A 145 -38.19 -38.44 -15.41
CA GLY A 145 -39.45 -38.77 -16.08
C GLY A 145 -39.75 -40.27 -16.08
N ALA A 146 -38.75 -41.10 -16.31
CA ALA A 146 -38.85 -42.56 -16.22
C ALA A 146 -39.10 -43.02 -14.77
N ILE A 147 -38.46 -42.39 -13.77
CA ILE A 147 -38.71 -42.66 -12.34
C ILE A 147 -40.15 -42.25 -11.96
N ILE A 148 -40.66 -41.11 -12.43
CA ILE A 148 -42.05 -40.67 -12.17
C ILE A 148 -43.06 -41.64 -12.83
N ALA A 149 -42.80 -42.10 -14.05
CA ALA A 149 -43.64 -43.09 -14.73
C ALA A 149 -43.58 -44.48 -14.07
N ILE A 150 -42.42 -44.92 -13.58
CA ILE A 150 -42.25 -46.20 -12.88
C ILE A 150 -42.88 -46.14 -11.47
N VAL A 151 -42.83 -45.00 -10.77
CA VAL A 151 -43.44 -44.83 -9.45
C VAL A 151 -44.97 -44.72 -9.52
N ALA A 152 -45.53 -44.21 -10.62
CA ALA A 152 -46.98 -44.23 -10.86
C ALA A 152 -47.54 -45.66 -10.99
N MET A 153 -46.71 -46.64 -11.37
CA MET A 153 -47.09 -48.05 -11.54
C MET A 153 -46.74 -48.96 -10.34
N SER A 154 -46.03 -48.45 -9.32
CA SER A 154 -45.74 -49.19 -8.09
C SER A 154 -46.48 -48.58 -6.90
N GLY A 155 -47.38 -49.35 -6.26
CA GLY A 155 -48.29 -48.91 -5.19
C GLY A 155 -47.62 -48.38 -3.91
N GLY A 156 -47.04 -47.17 -3.95
CA GLY A 156 -46.60 -46.43 -2.78
C GLY A 156 -47.80 -45.92 -1.96
N ALA A 157 -47.69 -46.01 -0.63
CA ALA A 157 -48.64 -45.38 0.27
C ALA A 157 -48.31 -43.89 0.40
N LYS A 158 -49.26 -43.08 0.84
CA LYS A 158 -48.98 -41.69 1.20
C LYS A 158 -48.19 -41.64 2.52
N VAL A 159 -47.18 -40.80 2.60
CA VAL A 159 -46.41 -40.58 3.84
C VAL A 159 -47.22 -39.65 4.75
N PRO A 160 -47.56 -40.05 5.99
CA PRO A 160 -48.24 -39.18 6.94
C PRO A 160 -47.50 -37.88 7.22
N ASN A 161 -48.23 -36.81 7.50
CA ASN A 161 -47.65 -35.57 8.02
C ASN A 161 -47.33 -35.70 9.51
N VAL A 162 -46.05 -35.60 9.85
CA VAL A 162 -45.54 -35.64 11.23
C VAL A 162 -44.77 -34.37 11.61
N VAL A 163 -44.73 -33.36 10.72
CA VAL A 163 -44.12 -32.06 11.02
C VAL A 163 -44.90 -31.37 12.14
N GLY A 164 -44.17 -30.88 13.16
CA GLY A 164 -44.75 -30.26 14.35
C GLY A 164 -45.12 -31.24 15.46
N GLN A 165 -45.02 -32.55 15.24
CA GLN A 165 -45.20 -33.54 16.31
C GLN A 165 -43.89 -33.76 17.10
N PRO A 166 -43.97 -34.23 18.35
CA PRO A 166 -42.81 -34.78 19.06
C PRO A 166 -42.20 -35.94 18.27
N TYR A 167 -40.88 -36.03 18.20
CA TYR A 167 -40.17 -37.06 17.43
C TYR A 167 -40.63 -38.49 17.76
N ALA A 168 -40.86 -38.77 19.05
CA ALA A 168 -41.34 -40.09 19.50
C ALA A 168 -42.76 -40.43 18.99
N GLU A 169 -43.63 -39.44 18.81
CA GLU A 169 -44.98 -39.64 18.26
C GLU A 169 -44.94 -39.74 16.74
N ALA A 170 -44.10 -38.93 16.10
CA ALA A 170 -43.84 -38.97 14.66
C ALA A 170 -43.37 -40.36 14.20
N VAL A 171 -42.43 -40.97 14.92
CA VAL A 171 -41.94 -42.33 14.64
C VAL A 171 -43.07 -43.36 14.71
N LYS A 172 -43.90 -43.32 15.76
CA LYS A 172 -45.04 -44.23 15.93
C LYS A 172 -46.08 -44.07 14.81
N ALA A 173 -46.36 -42.83 14.41
CA ALA A 173 -47.29 -42.54 13.31
C ALA A 173 -46.80 -43.10 11.98
N LEU A 174 -45.50 -42.97 11.69
CA LEU A 174 -44.86 -43.53 10.49
C LEU A 174 -44.82 -45.05 10.51
N GLU A 175 -44.50 -45.67 11.64
CA GLU A 175 -44.51 -47.13 11.81
C GLU A 175 -45.91 -47.73 11.61
N LYS A 176 -46.94 -47.10 12.18
CA LYS A 176 -48.36 -47.51 11.99
C LYS A 176 -48.79 -47.42 10.52
N ALA A 177 -48.26 -46.46 9.78
CA ALA A 177 -48.47 -46.33 8.33
C ALA A 177 -47.62 -47.30 7.49
N GLY A 178 -46.72 -48.05 8.13
CA GLY A 178 -45.89 -49.09 7.53
C GLY A 178 -44.50 -48.64 7.10
N TYR A 179 -44.06 -47.44 7.47
CA TYR A 179 -42.69 -46.95 7.25
C TYR A 179 -41.82 -47.35 8.43
N LYS A 180 -41.02 -48.40 8.25
CA LYS A 180 -40.22 -49.01 9.33
C LYS A 180 -38.82 -48.41 9.49
N THR A 181 -38.41 -47.55 8.56
CA THR A 181 -37.06 -46.97 8.55
C THR A 181 -37.18 -45.47 8.71
N VAL A 182 -37.02 -44.98 9.93
CA VAL A 182 -37.00 -43.55 10.23
C VAL A 182 -35.55 -43.14 10.54
N LYS A 183 -35.04 -42.12 9.85
CA LYS A 183 -33.74 -41.50 10.11
C LYS A 183 -33.95 -40.16 10.79
N ARG A 184 -33.04 -39.78 11.69
CA ARG A 184 -33.05 -38.49 12.39
C ARG A 184 -31.89 -37.63 11.92
N THR A 185 -32.14 -36.33 11.81
CA THR A 185 -31.11 -35.29 11.68
C THR A 185 -31.47 -34.16 12.62
N ASP A 186 -30.50 -33.63 13.33
CA ASP A 186 -30.71 -32.58 14.31
C ASP A 186 -30.44 -31.21 13.69
N LYS A 187 -31.30 -30.25 14.01
CA LYS A 187 -31.11 -28.84 13.65
C LYS A 187 -31.24 -27.97 14.90
N ALA A 188 -30.15 -27.29 15.24
CA ALA A 188 -30.14 -26.32 16.31
C ALA A 188 -31.06 -25.14 15.95
N THR A 189 -32.10 -24.90 16.75
CA THR A 189 -33.02 -23.77 16.57
C THR A 189 -33.65 -23.35 17.90
N GLY A 190 -33.97 -22.07 18.04
CA GLY A 190 -34.79 -21.54 19.13
C GLY A 190 -36.26 -21.34 18.75
N GLU A 191 -36.64 -21.64 17.50
CA GLU A 191 -37.98 -21.34 16.95
C GLU A 191 -39.05 -22.33 17.42
N LYS A 192 -38.69 -23.57 17.75
CA LYS A 192 -39.60 -24.60 18.27
C LYS A 192 -38.99 -25.30 19.50
N PRO A 193 -39.81 -25.91 20.37
CA PRO A 193 -39.32 -26.70 21.48
C PRO A 193 -38.37 -27.83 21.02
N PRO A 194 -37.38 -28.21 21.84
CA PRO A 194 -36.57 -29.40 21.57
C PRO A 194 -37.40 -30.66 21.34
N GLU A 195 -36.86 -31.59 20.55
CA GLU A 195 -37.49 -32.88 20.20
C GLU A 195 -38.73 -32.78 19.30
N VAL A 196 -39.02 -31.61 18.73
CA VAL A 196 -40.10 -31.41 17.74
C VAL A 196 -39.60 -31.58 16.31
N VAL A 197 -40.36 -32.29 15.47
CA VAL A 197 -40.05 -32.43 14.04
C VAL A 197 -40.25 -31.08 13.33
N LEU A 198 -39.18 -30.59 12.71
CA LEU A 198 -39.15 -29.37 11.92
C LEU A 198 -39.49 -29.62 10.46
N ASP A 199 -39.02 -30.74 9.93
CA ASP A 199 -39.15 -31.10 8.52
C ASP A 199 -39.13 -32.62 8.34
N GLN A 200 -39.73 -33.11 7.25
CA GLN A 200 -39.74 -34.53 6.88
C GLN A 200 -39.43 -34.72 5.40
N THR A 201 -38.70 -35.79 5.08
CA THR A 201 -38.43 -36.22 3.71
C THR A 201 -38.62 -37.74 3.60
N PRO A 202 -39.47 -38.27 2.70
CA PRO A 202 -40.32 -37.55 1.74
C PRO A 202 -41.36 -36.63 2.40
N ALA A 203 -41.75 -35.58 1.67
CA ALA A 203 -42.70 -34.59 2.15
C ALA A 203 -44.05 -35.21 2.54
N ALA A 204 -44.79 -34.55 3.42
CA ALA A 204 -46.12 -34.97 3.81
C ALA A 204 -47.02 -35.23 2.59
N GLU A 205 -47.83 -36.30 2.66
CA GLU A 205 -48.74 -36.78 1.61
C GLU A 205 -48.08 -37.26 0.31
N ALA A 206 -46.75 -37.17 0.18
CA ALA A 206 -46.02 -37.72 -0.96
C ALA A 206 -46.16 -39.25 -1.00
N LYS A 207 -46.17 -39.82 -2.21
CA LYS A 207 -46.14 -41.28 -2.38
C LYS A 207 -44.71 -41.77 -2.20
N ALA A 208 -44.49 -42.63 -1.22
CA ALA A 208 -43.20 -43.26 -0.97
C ALA A 208 -43.35 -44.77 -0.81
N LYS A 209 -42.27 -45.50 -1.08
CA LYS A 209 -42.26 -46.95 -0.83
C LYS A 209 -42.16 -47.18 0.68
N LYS A 210 -42.87 -48.17 1.21
CA LYS A 210 -42.81 -48.52 2.65
C LYS A 210 -41.42 -48.98 3.11
N THR A 211 -40.57 -49.40 2.17
CA THR A 211 -39.17 -49.78 2.40
C THR A 211 -38.20 -48.58 2.33
N GLU A 212 -38.70 -47.40 1.97
CA GLU A 212 -37.90 -46.18 1.87
C GLU A 212 -37.72 -45.54 3.25
N ALA A 213 -36.54 -44.95 3.48
CA ALA A 213 -36.25 -44.30 4.75
C ALA A 213 -36.90 -42.92 4.80
N VAL A 214 -37.67 -42.64 5.85
CA VAL A 214 -38.21 -41.31 6.14
C VAL A 214 -37.22 -40.56 7.03
N LEU A 215 -36.62 -39.50 6.52
CA LEU A 215 -35.72 -38.62 7.25
C LEU A 215 -36.54 -37.52 7.96
N LEU A 216 -36.39 -37.42 9.28
CA LEU A 216 -36.97 -36.37 10.10
C LEU A 216 -35.88 -35.42 10.60
N THR A 217 -36.08 -34.13 10.34
CA THR A 217 -35.24 -33.07 10.93
C THR A 217 -35.86 -32.65 12.25
N VAL A 218 -35.14 -32.79 13.36
CA VAL A 218 -35.63 -32.58 14.73
C VAL A 218 -34.95 -31.35 15.34
N ALA A 219 -35.74 -30.53 16.02
CA ALA A 219 -35.23 -29.38 16.77
C ALA A 219 -34.37 -29.84 17.95
N VAL A 220 -33.14 -29.36 18.00
CA VAL A 220 -32.29 -29.45 19.20
C VAL A 220 -32.04 -28.04 19.74
N PRO A 221 -31.87 -27.88 21.06
CA PRO A 221 -31.60 -26.57 21.64
C PRO A 221 -30.33 -25.97 21.01
N MET A 222 -30.36 -24.67 20.72
CA MET A 222 -29.13 -23.99 20.34
C MET A 222 -28.12 -24.13 21.48
N PRO A 223 -26.83 -24.37 21.17
CA PRO A 223 -25.81 -24.35 22.20
C PRO A 223 -25.83 -22.96 22.84
N VAL A 224 -26.26 -22.89 24.10
CA VAL A 224 -26.10 -21.69 24.90
C VAL A 224 -24.59 -21.56 25.10
N VAL A 225 -23.98 -20.58 24.43
CA VAL A 225 -22.63 -20.15 24.78
C VAL A 225 -22.75 -19.65 26.21
N ALA A 226 -22.34 -20.49 27.16
CA ALA A 226 -22.12 -20.04 28.53
C ALA A 226 -21.24 -18.79 28.45
N PRO A 227 -21.49 -17.74 29.25
CA PRO A 227 -20.54 -16.62 29.32
C PRO A 227 -19.18 -17.22 29.62
N ASP A 228 -18.22 -17.07 28.71
CA ASP A 228 -16.85 -17.42 29.00
C ASP A 228 -16.48 -16.72 30.31
N GLU A 229 -16.03 -17.50 31.30
CA GLU A 229 -15.28 -16.94 32.42
C GLU A 229 -14.21 -15.99 31.83
N PRO A 230 -13.99 -14.79 32.40
CA PRO A 230 -13.03 -13.86 31.85
C PRO A 230 -11.66 -14.53 31.90
N LYS A 231 -11.21 -15.05 30.76
CA LYS A 231 -9.81 -15.36 30.56
C LYS A 231 -9.12 -14.00 30.53
N ASP A 232 -8.14 -13.80 31.41
CA ASP A 232 -7.26 -12.64 31.41
C ASP A 232 -6.59 -12.54 30.04
N GLU A 233 -7.24 -11.84 29.12
CA GLU A 233 -6.74 -11.59 27.78
C GLU A 233 -5.61 -10.57 27.93
N PRO A 234 -4.42 -10.84 27.36
CA PRO A 234 -3.28 -9.94 27.52
C PRO A 234 -3.63 -8.53 27.00
N PRO A 235 -3.09 -7.47 27.64
CA PRO A 235 -3.30 -6.09 27.20
C PRO A 235 -2.97 -5.91 25.72
N ILE A 236 -3.67 -4.97 25.07
CA ILE A 236 -3.34 -4.60 23.69
C ILE A 236 -2.02 -3.81 23.75
N GLU A 237 -0.93 -4.46 23.33
CA GLU A 237 0.36 -3.78 23.17
C GLU A 237 0.33 -2.92 21.91
N GLN A 238 0.34 -1.60 22.06
CA GLN A 238 0.63 -0.73 20.92
C GLN A 238 2.15 -0.69 20.70
N PRO A 239 2.64 -0.94 19.46
CA PRO A 239 4.06 -0.86 19.18
C PRO A 239 4.55 0.58 19.34
N ALA A 240 5.79 0.76 19.81
CA ALA A 240 6.46 2.05 19.81
C ALA A 240 6.49 2.63 18.38
N GLU A 241 6.41 3.95 18.25
CA GLU A 241 6.44 4.60 16.94
C GLU A 241 7.72 4.22 16.17
N ALA A 242 7.55 3.76 14.92
CA ALA A 242 8.67 3.48 14.04
C ALA A 242 9.46 4.78 13.75
N ASN A 243 10.80 4.68 13.72
CA ASN A 243 11.73 5.80 13.50
C ASN A 243 11.75 6.89 14.59
N CYS A 244 11.55 6.50 15.85
CA CYS A 244 11.71 7.39 16.98
C CYS A 244 12.78 6.87 17.95
N ASP A 245 13.81 7.68 18.22
CA ASP A 245 14.88 7.33 19.15
C ASP A 245 14.36 7.56 20.58
N PRO A 246 14.24 6.54 21.44
CA PRO A 246 13.62 6.69 22.76
C PRO A 246 14.39 7.61 23.70
N ALA A 247 15.67 7.90 23.44
CA ALA A 247 16.48 8.80 24.26
C ALA A 247 16.42 10.26 23.80
N VAL A 248 16.11 10.52 22.52
CA VAL A 248 16.22 11.85 21.90
C VAL A 248 14.90 12.35 21.30
N GLY A 249 14.05 11.45 20.84
CA GLY A 249 12.83 11.76 20.09
C GLY A 249 12.99 11.52 18.58
N ALA A 250 12.12 12.16 17.80
CA ALA A 250 12.19 12.21 16.35
C ALA A 250 12.07 13.65 15.86
N CYS A 251 12.59 13.93 14.67
CA CYS A 251 12.28 15.19 14.02
C CYS A 251 10.78 15.28 13.70
N ILE A 252 10.22 16.49 13.83
CA ILE A 252 8.85 16.77 13.42
C ILE A 252 8.71 16.67 11.89
N GLU A 253 7.47 16.61 11.40
CA GLU A 253 7.19 16.55 9.96
C GLU A 253 7.86 17.70 9.21
N GLY A 254 8.48 17.38 8.06
CA GLY A 254 9.26 18.33 7.27
C GLY A 254 10.73 18.49 7.70
N PHE A 255 11.14 17.88 8.81
CA PHE A 255 12.52 17.91 9.30
C PHE A 255 13.14 16.50 9.37
N VAL A 256 14.45 16.46 9.22
CA VAL A 256 15.26 15.23 9.24
C VAL A 256 16.54 15.46 10.04
N TRP A 257 17.13 14.38 10.53
CA TRP A 257 18.46 14.44 11.12
C TRP A 257 19.46 14.98 10.09
N ARG A 258 20.20 16.03 10.43
CA ARG A 258 21.27 16.55 9.59
C ARG A 258 22.28 15.46 9.28
N ALA A 259 22.56 14.58 10.26
CA ALA A 259 23.40 13.40 10.08
C ALA A 259 24.75 13.74 9.45
N ALA A 260 25.32 14.90 9.84
CA ALA A 260 26.65 15.31 9.42
C ALA A 260 27.76 14.44 10.06
N SER A 261 27.41 13.67 11.09
CA SER A 261 28.16 12.53 11.61
C SER A 261 27.16 11.47 12.10
N PRO A 262 27.61 10.25 12.45
CA PRO A 262 26.73 9.23 13.05
C PRO A 262 26.00 9.71 14.32
N ASP A 263 26.60 10.64 15.06
CA ASP A 263 26.09 11.16 16.33
C ASP A 263 25.37 12.51 16.17
N ASP A 264 25.39 13.11 14.98
CA ASP A 264 24.75 14.39 14.72
C ASP A 264 23.23 14.25 14.61
N ARG A 265 22.56 14.51 15.73
CA ARG A 265 21.11 14.46 15.85
C ARG A 265 20.46 15.84 15.80
N VAL A 266 20.99 16.83 15.08
CA VAL A 266 20.28 18.13 14.92
C VAL A 266 19.19 18.01 13.85
N CYS A 267 17.95 18.45 14.13
CA CYS A 267 16.85 18.46 13.16
C CYS A 267 16.93 19.67 12.21
N VAL A 268 17.07 19.39 10.92
CA VAL A 268 17.21 20.38 9.84
C VAL A 268 16.29 20.04 8.67
N THR A 269 16.20 20.92 7.67
CA THR A 269 15.42 20.62 6.46
C THR A 269 16.13 19.55 5.61
N PRO A 270 15.42 18.83 4.73
CA PRO A 270 16.03 17.87 3.81
C PRO A 270 17.17 18.45 2.96
N GLU A 271 17.06 19.72 2.57
CA GLU A 271 18.08 20.44 1.79
C GLU A 271 19.33 20.66 2.62
N SER A 272 19.20 21.08 3.88
CA SER A 272 20.33 21.26 4.79
C SER A 272 21.04 19.94 5.09
N ARG A 273 20.29 18.85 5.24
CA ARG A 273 20.86 17.49 5.34
C ARG A 273 21.68 17.13 4.11
N TYR A 274 21.19 17.46 2.91
CA TYR A 274 21.92 17.23 1.68
C TYR A 274 23.21 18.06 1.63
N LEU A 275 23.15 19.35 1.97
CA LEU A 275 24.33 20.23 2.04
C LEU A 275 25.37 19.71 3.04
N ALA A 276 24.95 19.28 4.23
CA ALA A 276 25.86 18.71 5.22
C ALA A 276 26.62 17.49 4.69
N SER A 277 25.96 16.65 3.89
CA SER A 277 26.59 15.49 3.24
C SER A 277 27.61 15.89 2.16
N LEU A 278 27.32 16.92 1.37
CA LEU A 278 28.24 17.45 0.37
C LEU A 278 29.47 18.09 1.01
N GLU A 279 29.27 18.86 2.08
CA GLU A 279 30.35 19.49 2.85
C GLU A 279 31.30 18.44 3.43
N ASN A 280 30.77 17.35 3.97
CA ASN A 280 31.59 16.22 4.43
C ASN A 280 32.42 15.61 3.29
N GLY A 281 31.81 15.43 2.11
CA GLY A 281 32.50 14.95 0.92
C GLY A 281 33.60 15.87 0.41
N GLN A 282 33.49 17.19 0.67
CA GLN A 282 34.46 18.21 0.27
C GLN A 282 35.42 18.62 1.38
N ALA A 283 35.32 18.04 2.58
CA ALA A 283 36.05 18.49 3.76
C ALA A 283 37.56 18.55 3.54
N GLY A 284 38.14 17.55 2.84
CA GLY A 284 39.57 17.52 2.53
C GLY A 284 40.01 18.59 1.54
N ALA A 285 39.19 18.92 0.53
CA ALA A 285 39.55 19.89 -0.52
C ALA A 285 39.60 21.35 -0.02
N ARG A 286 38.96 21.63 1.11
CA ARG A 286 38.88 22.98 1.71
C ARG A 286 39.82 23.15 2.91
N ARG A 287 40.55 22.11 3.29
CA ARG A 287 41.60 22.14 4.31
C ARG A 287 42.94 22.45 3.67
N ASN A 288 43.80 23.17 4.40
CA ASN A 288 45.17 23.39 3.98
C ASN A 288 45.92 22.05 4.02
N PRO A 289 46.49 21.57 2.90
CA PRO A 289 47.15 20.26 2.86
C PRO A 289 48.37 20.16 3.78
N ASN A 290 48.96 21.30 4.17
CA ASN A 290 50.11 21.35 5.10
C ASN A 290 49.67 21.65 6.54
N GLY A 291 48.37 21.71 6.82
CA GLY A 291 47.83 22.23 8.08
C GLY A 291 48.08 23.73 8.23
N GLY A 292 47.97 24.25 9.45
CA GLY A 292 48.19 25.65 9.74
C GLY A 292 48.06 26.00 11.22
N PRO A 293 47.83 27.29 11.57
CA PRO A 293 47.80 27.77 12.95
C PRO A 293 46.80 27.06 13.88
N TYR A 294 45.79 26.38 13.32
CA TYR A 294 44.75 25.66 14.05
C TYR A 294 44.89 24.13 13.92
N GLY A 295 46.08 23.64 13.56
CA GLY A 295 46.37 22.22 13.40
C GLY A 295 46.09 21.67 12.00
N PRO A 296 45.97 20.34 11.84
CA PRO A 296 45.85 19.68 10.53
C PRO A 296 44.54 20.02 9.81
N ASP A 297 43.49 20.39 10.55
CA ASP A 297 42.19 20.74 9.97
C ASP A 297 42.07 22.23 9.64
N THR A 298 43.16 22.98 9.65
CA THR A 298 43.14 24.41 9.31
C THR A 298 42.52 24.61 7.93
N CYS A 299 41.46 25.41 7.86
CA CYS A 299 40.80 25.71 6.60
C CYS A 299 41.63 26.63 5.70
N LEU A 300 41.43 26.51 4.38
CA LEU A 300 41.94 27.48 3.41
C LEU A 300 41.30 28.87 3.64
N GLN A 301 41.97 29.92 3.17
CA GLN A 301 41.44 31.29 3.22
C GLN A 301 40.04 31.37 2.58
N GLY A 302 39.11 32.05 3.25
CA GLY A 302 37.70 32.13 2.85
C GLY A 302 36.80 31.03 3.41
N TYR A 303 37.37 30.04 4.12
CA TYR A 303 36.63 28.97 4.78
C TYR A 303 36.87 28.97 6.29
N VAL A 304 35.87 28.48 7.02
CA VAL A 304 35.86 28.35 8.48
C VAL A 304 35.34 26.97 8.87
N TRP A 305 35.64 26.50 10.07
CA TRP A 305 35.01 25.28 10.59
C TRP A 305 33.51 25.47 10.71
N ARG A 306 32.77 24.45 10.28
CA ARG A 306 31.31 24.44 10.28
C ARG A 306 30.75 24.52 11.69
N ASP A 307 31.43 23.92 12.67
CA ASP A 307 31.03 23.89 14.08
C ASP A 307 29.58 23.41 14.26
N GLY A 308 29.17 22.42 13.46
CA GLY A 308 27.83 21.84 13.54
C GLY A 308 27.60 21.05 14.81
N PHE A 309 28.65 20.47 15.38
CA PHE A 309 28.65 19.76 16.65
C PHE A 309 30.07 19.79 17.23
N ALA A 310 30.25 19.23 18.43
CA ALA A 310 31.58 19.18 19.06
C ALA A 310 32.60 18.49 18.13
N ASN A 311 33.73 19.16 17.88
CA ASN A 311 34.81 18.72 17.00
C ASN A 311 34.47 18.64 15.50
N ASP A 312 33.42 19.32 15.03
CA ASP A 312 33.09 19.39 13.61
C ASP A 312 33.97 20.39 12.85
N HIS A 313 35.16 19.93 12.44
CA HIS A 313 36.13 20.74 11.69
C HIS A 313 35.94 20.66 10.16
N VAL A 314 34.74 20.40 9.67
CA VAL A 314 34.47 20.45 8.22
C VAL A 314 34.55 21.90 7.76
N CYS A 315 35.37 22.18 6.74
CA CYS A 315 35.56 23.54 6.24
C CYS A 315 34.41 23.96 5.30
N VAL A 316 33.73 25.03 5.67
CA VAL A 316 32.57 25.62 4.96
C VAL A 316 32.72 27.12 4.82
N THR A 317 31.87 27.76 4.03
CA THR A 317 31.88 29.23 3.92
C THR A 317 31.36 29.87 5.22
N VAL A 318 31.64 31.16 5.40
CA VAL A 318 31.20 31.92 6.58
C VAL A 318 29.67 31.96 6.67
N GLU A 319 29.00 32.16 5.54
CA GLU A 319 27.54 32.18 5.46
C GLU A 319 26.96 30.85 5.90
N ARG A 320 27.56 29.74 5.44
CA ARG A 320 27.09 28.40 5.79
C ARG A 320 27.27 28.12 7.27
N ARG A 321 28.39 28.54 7.88
CA ARG A 321 28.60 28.45 9.34
C ARG A 321 27.49 29.16 10.12
N THR A 322 27.03 30.33 9.65
CA THR A 322 25.92 31.05 10.29
C THR A 322 24.61 30.26 10.20
N VAL A 323 24.29 29.65 9.06
CA VAL A 323 23.07 28.83 8.93
C VAL A 323 23.14 27.58 9.83
N VAL A 324 24.31 26.94 9.93
CA VAL A 324 24.53 25.81 10.83
C VAL A 324 24.32 26.19 12.30
N ALA A 325 24.79 27.37 12.70
CA ALA A 325 24.56 27.88 14.05
C ALA A 325 23.06 28.11 14.32
N GLN A 326 22.31 28.64 13.34
CA GLN A 326 20.86 28.82 13.44
C GLN A 326 20.11 27.48 13.53
N GLU A 327 20.55 26.47 12.76
CA GLU A 327 20.01 25.11 12.82
C GLU A 327 20.23 24.46 14.18
N ASN A 328 21.42 24.62 14.76
CA ASN A 328 21.72 24.12 16.10
C ASN A 328 20.84 24.82 17.16
N ALA A 329 20.65 26.13 17.06
CA ALA A 329 19.80 26.89 17.97
C ALA A 329 18.31 26.50 17.84
N ALA A 330 17.84 26.24 16.63
CA ALA A 330 16.47 25.81 16.35
C ALA A 330 16.27 24.30 16.52
N GLY A 331 17.33 23.53 16.76
CA GLY A 331 17.27 22.07 16.81
C GLY A 331 16.18 21.62 17.77
N SER A 332 16.24 22.05 19.03
CA SER A 332 15.35 21.59 20.12
C SER A 332 13.86 21.82 19.86
N SER A 333 13.48 22.86 19.12
CA SER A 333 12.09 23.15 18.76
C SER A 333 11.55 22.29 17.60
N ARG A 334 12.43 21.54 16.93
CA ARG A 334 12.11 20.67 15.80
C ARG A 334 12.05 19.19 16.18
N TYR A 335 12.06 18.88 17.48
CA TYR A 335 11.87 17.52 18.00
C TYR A 335 10.43 17.30 18.47
N ARG A 336 10.01 16.04 18.40
CA ARG A 336 8.88 15.50 19.15
C ARG A 336 9.33 14.32 20.00
N ALA A 337 8.83 14.25 21.23
CA ALA A 337 9.04 13.09 22.08
C ALA A 337 8.36 11.86 21.47
N CYS A 338 9.00 10.69 21.62
CA CYS A 338 8.40 9.43 21.20
C CYS A 338 7.19 9.11 22.08
N ARG A 339 6.13 8.57 21.47
CA ARG A 339 5.07 7.94 22.26
C ARG A 339 5.64 6.68 22.93
N PRO A 340 5.57 6.57 24.27
CA PRO A 340 6.04 5.37 24.95
C PRO A 340 5.18 4.18 24.55
N LYS A 341 5.73 2.96 24.70
CA LYS A 341 4.92 1.73 24.62
C LYS A 341 3.88 1.79 25.74
N ILE A 342 2.60 1.87 25.39
CA ILE A 342 1.49 1.86 26.36
C ILE A 342 0.76 0.53 26.20
N ALA A 343 0.63 -0.20 27.32
CA ALA A 343 -0.31 -1.30 27.44
C ALA A 343 -1.69 -0.72 27.73
N ILE A 344 -2.59 -0.78 26.75
CA ILE A 344 -3.96 -0.29 26.96
C ILE A 344 -4.76 -1.44 27.60
N PRO A 345 -5.33 -1.25 28.80
CA PRO A 345 -6.22 -2.25 29.37
C PRO A 345 -7.46 -2.38 28.47
N ARG A 346 -7.75 -3.60 28.03
CA ARG A 346 -8.93 -3.87 27.21
C ARG A 346 -10.17 -3.72 28.11
N PRO A 347 -11.22 -2.98 27.70
CA PRO A 347 -12.41 -2.82 28.52
C PRO A 347 -13.08 -4.18 28.71
N THR A 348 -13.19 -4.62 29.97
CA THR A 348 -13.78 -5.92 30.37
C THR A 348 -15.31 -5.92 30.28
N THR A 349 -15.94 -4.77 30.04
CA THR A 349 -17.38 -4.63 29.90
C THR A 349 -17.76 -4.13 28.52
N ARG A 350 -18.47 -4.97 27.77
CA ARG A 350 -19.15 -4.56 26.53
C ARG A 350 -20.23 -3.53 26.92
N PRO A 351 -20.22 -2.30 26.39
CA PRO A 351 -21.29 -1.34 26.68
C PRO A 351 -22.62 -1.91 26.22
N LYS A 352 -23.57 -2.02 27.14
CA LYS A 352 -24.92 -2.51 26.88
C LYS A 352 -25.69 -1.39 26.16
N ILE A 353 -25.75 -1.47 24.83
CA ILE A 353 -26.60 -0.56 24.05
C ILE A 353 -28.04 -1.01 24.24
N THR A 354 -28.76 -0.36 25.15
CA THR A 354 -30.21 -0.55 25.30
C THR A 354 -30.90 0.32 24.24
N LEU A 355 -31.40 -0.30 23.17
CA LEU A 355 -32.28 0.40 22.23
C LEU A 355 -33.64 0.65 22.90
N PRO A 356 -34.22 1.86 22.81
CA PRO A 356 -35.55 2.11 23.34
C PRO A 356 -36.59 1.32 22.53
N SER A 357 -37.45 0.55 23.22
CA SER A 357 -38.61 -0.09 22.60
C SER A 357 -39.51 0.96 21.96
N ARG A 358 -39.91 0.70 20.70
CA ARG A 358 -40.94 1.48 20.00
C ARG A 358 -42.32 1.14 20.51
#